data_AF-A0A4Q6Y5G0-F1
#
_entry.id   AF-A0A4Q6Y5G0-F1
#
_cell.length_a   1.000
_cell.length_b   1.000
_cell.length_c   1.000
_cell.angle_alpha   90.00
_cell.angle_beta   90.00
_cell.angle_gamma   90.00
#
_symmetry.space_group_name_H-M   'P 1'
#
loop_
_entity.id
_entity.type
_entity.pdbx_description
1 polymer ?
#
loop_
_entity_poly.entity_id
_entity_poly.type
_entity_poly.pdbx_seq_one_letter_code
_entity_poly.pdbx_strand_id
1 'polypeptide(L)'
;MKLDRLPRLDPAEARLRETVPAALSGRRCTGGTLVAHIPAVPPTVRWWYACAEGAAFAILLDGGRDARLLTDDGPAAAEALEACEPLLREIELGLGIALVPERLDETPPLAPAIDVTVLHAGAARQRVLLALPPGLALHPAAPEFAPELLGAVGVRVAVRIAGPRLAPHDAAALAPGDLVLLGTPLAATLHVPGQPPFAGRFDPAAAHFVPACPPLRSL
;
A
#
# COMPACT_ATOMS: atom_id res chain seq x y z
N MET A 1 -14.72 -11.32 -23.17
CA MET A 1 -13.81 -10.37 -22.51
C MET A 1 -12.42 -11.00 -22.51
N LYS A 2 -11.50 -10.54 -23.36
CA LYS A 2 -10.11 -11.02 -23.33
C LYS A 2 -9.48 -10.41 -22.07
N LEU A 3 -8.91 -11.25 -21.20
CA LEU A 3 -7.92 -10.82 -20.22
C LEU A 3 -6.69 -10.40 -21.03
N ASP A 4 -6.76 -9.19 -21.61
CA ASP A 4 -5.58 -8.59 -22.21
C ASP A 4 -4.53 -8.49 -21.10
N ARG A 5 -3.38 -9.09 -21.40
CA ARG A 5 -2.32 -9.48 -20.48
C ARG A 5 -2.10 -8.41 -19.42
N LEU A 6 -2.18 -8.81 -18.15
CA LEU A 6 -1.68 -8.01 -17.04
C LEU A 6 -0.32 -7.44 -17.45
N PRO A 7 -0.09 -6.12 -17.27
CA PRO A 7 1.15 -5.49 -17.67
C PRO A 7 2.33 -6.27 -17.08
N ARG A 8 3.26 -6.68 -17.94
CA ARG A 8 4.47 -7.37 -17.49
C ARG A 8 5.35 -6.35 -16.79
N LEU A 9 5.40 -6.45 -15.47
CA LEU A 9 6.31 -5.70 -14.64
C LEU A 9 7.74 -6.22 -14.84
N ASP A 10 8.70 -5.31 -14.95
CA ASP A 10 10.11 -5.67 -14.98
C ASP A 10 10.52 -6.41 -13.69
N PRO A 11 11.27 -7.53 -13.73
CA PRO A 11 11.63 -8.27 -12.52
C PRO A 11 12.43 -7.45 -11.49
N ALA A 12 13.26 -6.51 -11.92
CA ALA A 12 14.00 -5.66 -10.99
C ALA A 12 13.06 -4.68 -10.28
N GLU A 13 12.12 -4.09 -11.03
CA GLU A 13 11.05 -3.29 -10.44
C GLU A 13 10.16 -4.11 -9.49
N ALA A 14 9.78 -5.33 -9.87
CA ALA A 14 8.98 -6.23 -9.03
C ALA A 14 9.68 -6.54 -7.70
N ARG A 15 10.98 -6.83 -7.75
CA ARG A 15 11.78 -7.10 -6.55
C ARG A 15 11.87 -5.88 -5.65
N LEU A 16 12.04 -4.70 -6.21
CA LEU A 16 12.09 -3.45 -5.44
C LEU A 16 10.75 -3.18 -4.76
N ARG A 17 9.66 -3.38 -5.50
CA ARG A 17 8.28 -3.25 -5.00
C ARG A 17 7.92 -4.25 -3.89
N GLU A 18 8.58 -5.39 -3.82
CA GLU A 18 8.44 -6.35 -2.72
C GLU A 18 9.36 -6.00 -1.54
N THR A 19 10.64 -5.75 -1.84
CA THR A 19 11.72 -5.60 -0.84
C THR A 19 11.54 -4.37 0.02
N VAL A 20 11.24 -3.21 -0.59
CA VAL A 20 11.19 -1.93 0.11
C VAL A 20 10.03 -1.88 1.11
N PRO A 21 8.77 -2.22 0.74
CA PRO A 21 7.69 -2.30 1.71
C PRO A 21 7.97 -3.28 2.85
N ALA A 22 8.57 -4.43 2.57
CA ALA A 22 8.89 -5.45 3.57
C ALA A 22 9.99 -5.00 4.56
N ALA A 23 10.97 -4.24 4.07
CA ALA A 23 12.07 -3.73 4.90
C ALA A 23 11.67 -2.55 5.80
N LEU A 24 10.76 -1.70 5.30
CA LEU A 24 10.38 -0.45 5.97
C LEU A 24 9.12 -0.56 6.83
N SER A 25 8.11 -1.31 6.38
CA SER A 25 6.84 -1.39 7.09
C SER A 25 7.03 -2.12 8.43
N GLY A 26 6.74 -1.44 9.53
CA GLY A 26 6.91 -1.95 10.89
C GLY A 26 8.11 -1.39 11.62
N ARG A 27 8.99 -0.65 10.94
CA ARG A 27 10.08 0.04 11.62
C ARG A 27 9.58 1.12 12.54
N ARG A 28 10.21 1.23 13.71
CA ARG A 28 9.97 2.32 14.65
C ARG A 28 10.78 3.53 14.23
N CYS A 29 10.15 4.70 14.23
CA CYS A 29 10.82 5.97 14.06
C CYS A 29 10.37 6.92 15.17
N THR A 30 11.14 7.98 15.40
CA THR A 30 10.71 9.07 16.28
C THR A 30 9.33 9.55 15.83
N GLY A 31 8.34 9.43 16.70
CA GLY A 31 6.97 9.85 16.44
C GLY A 31 6.02 8.77 15.93
N GLY A 32 6.44 7.55 15.61
CA GLY A 32 5.50 6.49 15.20
C GLY A 32 6.12 5.26 14.55
N THR A 33 5.31 4.61 13.71
CA THR A 33 5.69 3.39 13.01
C THR A 33 5.58 3.59 11.50
N LEU A 34 6.58 3.15 10.77
CA LEU A 34 6.69 3.29 9.32
C LEU A 34 5.71 2.36 8.62
N VAL A 35 5.03 2.87 7.60
CA VAL A 35 4.26 2.11 6.62
C VAL A 35 4.76 2.51 5.24
N ALA A 36 5.23 1.53 4.48
CA ALA A 36 5.71 1.73 3.13
C ALA A 36 4.79 1.02 2.14
N HIS A 37 4.34 1.72 1.11
CA HIS A 37 3.49 1.14 0.07
C HIS A 37 3.77 1.78 -1.28
N ILE A 38 3.41 1.10 -2.36
CA ILE A 38 3.49 1.67 -3.70
C ILE A 38 2.16 2.33 -4.00
N PRO A 39 2.13 3.65 -4.26
CA PRO A 39 0.91 4.35 -4.54
C PRO A 39 0.30 3.83 -5.86
N ALA A 40 -1.02 3.69 -5.89
CA ALA A 40 -1.74 3.24 -7.08
C ALA A 40 -1.70 4.26 -8.23
N VAL A 41 -1.52 5.54 -7.88
CA VAL A 41 -1.40 6.66 -8.80
C VAL A 41 -0.05 7.34 -8.55
N PRO A 42 0.75 7.63 -9.59
CA PRO A 42 1.99 8.37 -9.43
C PRO A 42 1.70 9.72 -8.75
N PRO A 43 2.37 10.02 -7.63
CA PRO A 43 2.17 11.27 -6.92
C PRO A 43 2.68 12.44 -7.74
N THR A 44 1.94 13.55 -7.74
CA THR A 44 2.37 14.81 -8.36
C THR A 44 3.22 15.59 -7.37
N VAL A 45 4.54 15.50 -7.52
CA VAL A 45 5.48 16.30 -6.76
C VAL A 45 6.41 17.05 -7.70
N ARG A 46 6.59 18.34 -7.41
CA ARG A 46 7.45 19.21 -8.19
C ARG A 46 8.92 18.98 -7.83
N TRP A 47 9.28 19.08 -6.55
CA TRP A 47 10.68 19.09 -6.12
C TRP A 47 11.10 17.78 -5.47
N TRP A 48 12.28 17.29 -5.87
CA TRP A 48 12.92 16.08 -5.38
C TRP A 48 14.33 16.38 -4.91
N TYR A 49 14.68 15.90 -3.73
CA TYR A 49 16.06 15.82 -3.27
C TYR A 49 16.72 14.65 -4.00
N ALA A 50 17.60 14.95 -4.94
CA ALA A 50 18.38 13.94 -5.65
C ALA A 50 19.59 13.54 -4.81
N CYS A 51 19.80 12.24 -4.69
CA CYS A 51 20.87 11.61 -3.95
C CYS A 51 21.80 10.84 -4.90
N ALA A 52 22.92 10.38 -4.36
CA ALA A 52 23.83 9.48 -5.04
C ALA A 52 23.13 8.23 -5.59
N GLU A 53 23.76 7.59 -6.59
CA GLU A 53 23.27 6.35 -7.22
C GLU A 53 21.86 6.45 -7.83
N GLY A 54 21.38 7.67 -8.09
CA GLY A 54 20.08 7.95 -8.72
C GLY A 54 18.89 7.75 -7.80
N ALA A 55 19.10 7.57 -6.49
CA ALA A 55 18.03 7.65 -5.50
C ALA A 55 17.53 9.09 -5.38
N ALA A 56 16.26 9.27 -5.05
CA ALA A 56 15.71 10.57 -4.75
C ALA A 56 14.57 10.45 -3.74
N PHE A 57 14.30 11.53 -3.03
CA PHE A 57 13.12 11.60 -2.17
C PHE A 57 12.43 12.95 -2.23
N ALA A 58 11.15 12.97 -1.89
CA ALA A 58 10.40 14.19 -1.73
C ALA A 58 9.59 14.18 -0.44
N ILE A 59 9.59 15.32 0.26
CA ILE A 59 8.88 15.49 1.52
C ILE A 59 7.45 15.95 1.22
N LEU A 60 6.46 15.21 1.72
CA LEU A 60 5.04 15.50 1.52
C LEU A 60 4.38 16.06 2.76
N LEU A 61 4.64 15.43 3.91
CA LEU A 61 4.08 15.82 5.19
C LEU A 61 5.17 15.87 6.25
N ASP A 62 5.12 16.90 7.09
CA ASP A 62 5.88 16.98 8.32
C ASP A 62 5.00 17.50 9.47
N GLY A 63 5.08 16.87 10.64
CA GLY A 63 4.21 17.16 11.79
C GLY A 63 2.70 17.07 11.50
N GLY A 64 2.27 16.37 10.45
CA GLY A 64 0.88 16.32 9.96
C GLY A 64 0.46 17.50 9.09
N ARG A 65 1.40 18.38 8.71
CA ARG A 65 1.17 19.53 7.82
C ARG A 65 1.78 19.27 6.45
N ASP A 66 1.22 19.89 5.42
CA ASP A 66 1.78 19.86 4.07
C ASP A 66 3.17 20.51 4.07
N ALA A 67 4.17 19.74 3.66
CA ALA A 67 5.57 20.13 3.61
C ALA A 67 6.12 20.07 2.18
N ARG A 68 5.23 19.97 1.18
CA ARG A 68 5.64 19.97 -0.22
C ARG A 68 6.24 21.32 -0.57
N LEU A 69 7.47 21.28 -1.06
CA LEU A 69 8.06 22.45 -1.71
C LEU A 69 7.27 22.77 -2.98
N LEU A 70 6.83 24.02 -3.09
CA LEU A 70 6.15 24.55 -4.28
C LEU A 70 7.09 25.44 -5.11
N THR A 71 8.14 25.96 -4.49
CA THR A 71 9.16 26.86 -5.05
C THR A 71 10.54 26.44 -4.54
N ASP A 72 11.60 26.87 -5.23
CA ASP A 72 12.99 26.70 -4.80
C ASP A 72 13.33 27.72 -3.69
N ASP A 73 12.72 27.51 -2.52
CA ASP A 73 12.99 28.31 -1.31
C ASP A 73 13.99 27.55 -0.44
N GLY A 74 15.28 27.85 -0.64
CA GLY A 74 16.39 27.16 0.03
C GLY A 74 16.27 27.06 1.57
N PRO A 75 15.94 28.16 2.29
CA PRO A 75 15.66 28.11 3.72
C PRO A 75 14.53 27.14 4.11
N ALA A 76 13.39 27.18 3.43
CA ALA A 76 12.27 26.28 3.70
C ALA A 76 12.61 24.82 3.38
N ALA A 77 13.39 24.59 2.32
CA ALA A 77 13.91 23.28 1.97
C ALA A 77 14.85 22.72 3.06
N ALA A 78 15.78 23.55 3.57
CA ALA A 78 16.69 23.16 4.63
C ALA A 78 15.95 22.82 5.94
N GLU A 79 14.97 23.63 6.35
CA GLU A 79 14.14 23.37 7.54
C GLU A 79 13.34 22.08 7.40
N ALA A 80 12.71 21.85 6.25
CA ALA A 80 11.96 20.62 5.98
C ALA A 80 12.88 19.38 5.99
N LEU A 81 14.08 19.50 5.43
CA LEU A 81 15.08 18.43 5.44
C LEU A 81 15.53 18.09 6.86
N GLU A 82 15.87 19.10 7.68
CA GLU A 82 16.28 18.91 9.07
C GLU A 82 15.19 18.23 9.90
N ALA A 83 13.93 18.64 9.72
CA ALA A 83 12.78 18.01 10.40
C ALA A 83 12.55 16.56 9.97
N CYS A 84 12.88 16.21 8.71
CA CYS A 84 12.70 14.89 8.15
C CYS A 84 13.89 13.94 8.40
N GLU A 85 15.03 14.44 8.87
CA GLU A 85 16.26 13.68 9.11
C GLU A 85 16.05 12.37 9.92
N PRO A 86 15.25 12.35 11.01
CA PRO A 86 15.02 11.10 11.76
C PRO A 86 14.34 10.01 10.92
N LEU A 87 13.41 10.40 10.04
CA LEU A 87 12.72 9.48 9.14
C LEU A 87 13.66 8.97 8.04
N LEU A 88 14.45 9.87 7.45
CA LEU A 88 15.44 9.49 6.43
C LEU A 88 16.44 8.48 6.99
N ARG A 89 16.93 8.72 8.21
CA ARG A 89 17.84 7.80 8.91
C ARG A 89 17.25 6.40 9.10
N GLU A 90 15.97 6.30 9.46
CA GLU A 90 15.33 4.98 9.60
C GLU A 90 15.13 4.27 8.25
N ILE A 91 14.91 5.04 7.18
CA ILE A 91 14.86 4.49 5.81
C ILE A 91 16.24 3.97 5.40
N GLU A 92 17.30 4.75 5.62
CA GLU A 92 18.69 4.37 5.36
C GLU A 92 19.07 3.08 6.11
N LEU A 93 18.76 3.00 7.41
CA LEU A 93 19.00 1.81 8.23
C LEU A 93 18.18 0.60 7.75
N GLY A 94 16.95 0.83 7.28
CA GLY A 94 16.07 -0.23 6.79
C GLY A 94 16.48 -0.80 5.45
N LEU A 95 16.99 0.04 4.56
CA LEU A 95 17.36 -0.34 3.20
C LEU A 95 18.86 -0.60 3.03
N GLY A 96 19.68 -0.19 3.99
CA GLY A 96 21.14 -0.26 3.92
C GLY A 96 21.71 0.62 2.82
N ILE A 97 21.15 1.82 2.65
CA ILE A 97 21.58 2.84 1.67
C ILE A 97 21.85 4.16 2.37
N ALA A 98 22.49 5.11 1.66
CA ALA A 98 22.64 6.49 2.11
C ALA A 98 21.76 7.41 1.25
N LEU A 99 20.99 8.29 1.91
CA LEU A 99 20.12 9.30 1.32
C LEU A 99 20.68 10.68 1.61
N VAL A 100 21.90 10.95 1.12
CA VAL A 100 22.52 12.27 1.24
C VAL A 100 22.05 13.13 0.05
N PRO A 101 21.34 14.24 0.29
CA PRO A 101 20.88 15.10 -0.78
C PRO A 101 22.05 15.88 -1.39
N GLU A 102 22.22 15.77 -2.71
CA GLU A 102 23.25 16.48 -3.46
C GLU A 102 22.71 17.75 -4.14
N ARG A 103 21.44 17.70 -4.56
CA ARG A 103 20.76 18.80 -5.26
C ARG A 103 19.24 18.67 -5.15
N LEU A 104 18.54 19.76 -5.47
CA LEU A 104 17.09 19.81 -5.58
C LEU A 104 16.68 19.88 -7.07
N ASP A 105 15.89 18.92 -7.55
CA ASP A 105 15.50 18.78 -8.95
C ASP A 105 13.97 18.90 -9.13
N GLU A 106 13.53 19.55 -10.22
CA GLU A 106 12.11 19.58 -10.62
C GLU A 106 11.65 18.34 -11.40
N THR A 107 12.60 17.55 -11.88
CA THR A 107 12.29 16.41 -12.76
C THR A 107 11.97 15.19 -11.92
N PRO A 108 10.78 14.58 -12.09
CA PRO A 108 10.46 13.36 -11.36
C PRO A 108 11.44 12.24 -11.78
N PRO A 109 11.98 11.48 -10.82
CA PRO A 109 12.88 10.38 -11.12
C PRO A 109 12.17 9.31 -11.96
N LEU A 110 12.88 8.72 -12.92
CA LEU A 110 12.40 7.63 -13.80
C LEU A 110 12.29 6.28 -13.07
N ALA A 111 12.03 6.30 -11.77
CA ALA A 111 12.00 5.15 -10.88
C ALA A 111 10.61 5.01 -10.24
N PRO A 112 10.21 3.78 -9.84
CA PRO A 112 8.98 3.59 -9.09
C PRO A 112 9.01 4.39 -7.79
N ALA A 113 7.96 5.18 -7.54
CA ALA A 113 7.80 5.88 -6.28
C ALA A 113 7.26 4.91 -5.21
N ILE A 114 7.84 4.94 -4.03
CA ILE A 114 7.35 4.28 -2.82
C ILE A 114 6.96 5.37 -1.82
N ASP A 115 5.76 5.27 -1.30
CA ASP A 115 5.24 6.15 -0.27
C ASP A 115 5.56 5.58 1.11
N VAL A 116 6.36 6.32 1.88
CA VAL A 116 6.72 5.98 3.25
C VAL A 116 6.09 6.99 4.19
N THR A 117 5.21 6.49 5.04
CA THR A 117 4.46 7.30 6.01
C THR A 117 4.79 6.84 7.43
N VAL A 118 5.05 7.79 8.32
CA VAL A 118 5.09 7.56 9.76
C VAL A 118 3.68 7.72 10.33
N LEU A 119 3.13 6.64 10.87
CA LEU A 119 1.84 6.63 11.53
C LEU A 119 1.99 6.73 13.06
N HIS A 120 1.20 7.62 13.67
CA HIS A 120 1.05 7.72 15.11
C HIS A 120 -0.42 7.64 15.47
N ALA A 121 -0.82 6.63 16.25
CA ALA A 121 -2.22 6.41 16.63
C ALA A 121 -3.18 6.45 15.41
N GLY A 122 -2.75 5.91 14.26
CA GLY A 122 -3.51 5.88 13.02
C GLY A 122 -3.48 7.16 12.16
N ALA A 123 -2.84 8.23 12.62
CA ALA A 123 -2.68 9.47 11.85
C ALA A 123 -1.29 9.59 11.21
N ALA A 124 -1.23 10.06 9.97
CA ALA A 124 0.03 10.38 9.30
C ALA A 124 0.71 11.60 9.95
N ARG A 125 1.92 11.41 10.45
CA ARG A 125 2.74 12.47 11.05
C ARG A 125 3.80 12.99 10.11
N GLN A 126 4.49 12.09 9.44
CA GLN A 126 5.47 12.42 8.41
C GLN A 126 5.22 11.54 7.20
N ARG A 127 5.51 12.06 6.01
CA ARG A 127 5.34 11.31 4.76
C ARG A 127 6.37 11.77 3.76
N VAL A 128 7.09 10.80 3.21
CA VAL A 128 8.04 11.01 2.12
C VAL A 128 7.71 10.07 0.97
N LEU A 129 8.04 10.51 -0.24
CA LEU A 129 8.14 9.63 -1.39
C LEU A 129 9.60 9.31 -1.61
N LEU A 130 9.89 8.03 -1.79
CA LEU A 130 11.18 7.52 -2.19
C LEU A 130 11.10 7.09 -3.65
N ALA A 131 12.11 7.44 -4.43
CA ALA A 131 12.33 6.90 -5.75
C ALA A 131 13.68 6.21 -5.75
N LEU A 132 13.67 4.91 -6.03
CA LEU A 132 14.86 4.07 -5.98
C LEU A 132 15.04 3.39 -7.33
N PRO A 133 16.20 3.53 -7.99
CA PRO A 133 16.43 2.89 -9.27
C PRO A 133 16.43 1.36 -9.10
N PRO A 134 15.90 0.59 -10.06
CA PRO A 134 15.79 -0.88 -9.95
C PRO A 134 17.12 -1.61 -9.76
N GLY A 135 18.24 -0.99 -10.17
CA GLY A 135 19.59 -1.53 -10.03
C GLY A 135 20.29 -1.19 -8.71
N LEU A 136 19.67 -0.38 -7.83
CA LEU A 136 20.29 0.02 -6.57
C LEU A 136 20.51 -1.19 -5.66
N ALA A 137 21.73 -1.34 -5.15
CA ALA A 137 22.05 -2.39 -4.20
C ALA A 137 21.39 -2.08 -2.84
N LEU A 138 20.39 -2.88 -2.47
CA LEU A 138 19.72 -2.79 -1.17
C LEU A 138 20.23 -3.90 -0.25
N HIS A 139 20.42 -3.56 1.02
CA HIS A 139 20.76 -4.49 2.10
C HIS A 139 19.64 -4.45 3.16
N PRO A 140 18.45 -4.98 2.83
CA PRO A 140 17.28 -4.83 3.68
C PRO A 140 17.49 -5.51 5.03
N ALA A 141 17.35 -4.74 6.10
CA ALA A 141 17.33 -5.26 7.46
C ALA A 141 15.87 -5.44 7.89
N ALA A 142 15.48 -6.67 8.24
CA ALA A 142 14.13 -6.96 8.69
C ALA A 142 13.79 -6.10 9.92
N PRO A 143 12.62 -5.43 9.96
CA PRO A 143 12.21 -4.67 11.13
C PRO A 143 11.99 -5.60 12.33
N GLU A 144 12.23 -5.09 13.54
CA GLU A 144 11.64 -5.71 14.73
C GLU A 144 10.11 -5.70 14.57
N PHE A 145 9.47 -6.83 14.83
CA PHE A 145 8.03 -7.01 14.65
C PHE A 145 7.25 -5.90 15.40
N ALA A 146 6.48 -5.08 14.68
CA ALA A 146 5.62 -4.03 15.26
C ALA A 146 4.15 -4.47 15.23
N PRO A 147 3.59 -4.98 16.36
CA PRO A 147 2.25 -5.56 16.41
C PRO A 147 1.14 -4.57 16.06
N GLU A 148 1.35 -3.29 16.32
CA GLU A 148 0.41 -2.20 16.05
C GLU A 148 0.13 -1.94 14.56
N LEU A 149 0.98 -2.44 13.65
CA LEU A 149 0.68 -2.39 12.22
C LEU A 149 -0.25 -3.51 11.75
N LEU A 150 -0.50 -4.55 12.53
CA LEU A 150 -1.46 -5.60 12.15
C LEU A 150 -2.83 -5.02 11.83
N GLY A 151 -3.23 -3.93 12.51
CA GLY A 151 -4.49 -3.22 12.22
C GLY A 151 -4.47 -2.35 10.96
N ALA A 152 -3.28 -2.02 10.43
CA ALA A 152 -3.09 -1.15 9.27
C ALA A 152 -2.80 -1.92 7.97
N VAL A 153 -2.48 -3.22 8.05
CA VAL A 153 -2.30 -4.06 6.85
C VAL A 153 -3.67 -4.34 6.23
N GLY A 154 -3.99 -3.59 5.17
CA GLY A 154 -5.19 -3.83 4.38
C GLY A 154 -5.12 -5.17 3.66
N VAL A 155 -5.91 -6.15 4.11
CA VAL A 155 -6.04 -7.43 3.43
C VAL A 155 -7.10 -7.33 2.34
N ARG A 156 -6.73 -7.60 1.09
CA ARG A 156 -7.72 -7.74 0.02
C ARG A 156 -8.51 -9.03 0.24
N VAL A 157 -9.77 -8.87 0.60
CA VAL A 157 -10.72 -9.97 0.75
C VAL A 157 -11.73 -9.93 -0.40
N ALA A 158 -12.22 -11.10 -0.79
CA ALA A 158 -13.28 -11.23 -1.78
C ALA A 158 -14.52 -11.87 -1.13
N VAL A 159 -15.68 -11.24 -1.31
CA VAL A 159 -16.97 -11.83 -0.94
C VAL A 159 -17.61 -12.39 -2.21
N ARG A 160 -17.88 -13.70 -2.23
CA ARG A 160 -18.63 -14.36 -3.32
C ARG A 160 -20.05 -14.60 -2.85
N ILE A 161 -21.01 -13.94 -3.49
CA ILE A 161 -22.44 -14.17 -3.25
C ILE A 161 -22.86 -15.37 -4.11
N ALA A 162 -23.53 -16.35 -3.48
CA ALA A 162 -24.06 -17.50 -4.20
C ALA A 162 -25.23 -17.07 -5.10
N GLY A 163 -25.09 -17.29 -6.40
CA GLY A 163 -26.19 -17.14 -7.34
C GLY A 163 -27.15 -18.34 -7.32
N PRO A 164 -28.35 -18.22 -7.92
CA PRO A 164 -29.24 -19.35 -8.10
C PRO A 164 -28.60 -20.41 -9.00
N ARG A 165 -28.98 -21.67 -8.80
CA ARG A 165 -28.64 -22.73 -9.74
C ARG A 165 -29.53 -22.60 -10.96
N LEU A 166 -28.95 -22.22 -12.09
CA LEU A 166 -29.63 -22.14 -13.38
C LEU A 166 -29.29 -23.37 -14.22
N ALA A 167 -30.25 -23.90 -14.96
CA ALA A 167 -29.95 -24.90 -15.98
C ALA A 167 -29.12 -24.24 -17.09
N PRO A 168 -28.21 -24.99 -17.77
CA PRO A 168 -27.35 -24.40 -18.80
C PRO A 168 -28.09 -23.66 -19.91
N HIS A 169 -29.29 -24.14 -20.31
CA HIS A 169 -30.11 -23.46 -21.32
C HIS A 169 -30.66 -22.12 -20.82
N ASP A 170 -31.09 -22.05 -19.55
CA ASP A 170 -31.64 -20.83 -18.95
C ASP A 170 -30.54 -19.78 -18.78
N ALA A 171 -29.36 -20.21 -18.34
CA ALA A 171 -28.19 -19.34 -18.23
C ALA A 171 -27.76 -18.78 -19.60
N ALA A 172 -27.86 -19.58 -20.67
CA ALA A 172 -27.52 -19.18 -22.03
C ALA A 172 -28.56 -18.23 -22.65
N ALA A 173 -29.81 -18.25 -22.17
CA ALA A 173 -30.89 -17.39 -22.64
C ALA A 173 -30.88 -15.98 -22.00
N LEU A 174 -30.07 -15.75 -20.97
CA LEU A 174 -29.97 -14.45 -20.31
C LEU A 174 -29.40 -13.38 -21.23
N ALA A 175 -30.05 -12.22 -21.27
CA ALA A 175 -29.65 -11.03 -21.99
C ALA A 175 -29.44 -9.83 -21.05
N PRO A 176 -28.69 -8.78 -21.47
CA PRO A 176 -28.58 -7.55 -20.71
C PRO A 176 -29.96 -6.95 -20.43
N GLY A 177 -30.25 -6.70 -19.14
CA GLY A 177 -31.54 -6.19 -18.68
C GLY A 177 -32.41 -7.24 -17.98
N ASP A 178 -32.09 -8.53 -18.13
CA ASP A 178 -32.79 -9.59 -17.41
C ASP A 178 -32.48 -9.57 -15.91
N LEU A 179 -33.51 -9.83 -15.10
CA LEU A 179 -33.42 -9.86 -13.65
C LEU A 179 -33.32 -11.30 -13.15
N VAL A 180 -32.29 -11.58 -12.36
CA VAL A 180 -32.09 -12.88 -11.71
C VAL A 180 -32.34 -12.73 -10.22
N LEU A 181 -33.31 -13.46 -9.70
CA LEU A 181 -33.64 -13.47 -8.28
C LEU A 181 -32.56 -14.21 -7.48
N LEU A 182 -31.89 -13.48 -6.59
CA LEU A 182 -30.98 -14.04 -5.60
C LEU A 182 -31.80 -14.39 -4.35
N GLY A 183 -31.57 -15.56 -3.76
CA GLY A 183 -32.33 -16.00 -2.58
C GLY A 183 -32.10 -15.13 -1.34
N THR A 184 -33.08 -15.07 -0.44
CA THR A 184 -32.97 -14.34 0.84
C THR A 184 -32.95 -15.33 2.01
N PRO A 185 -31.93 -15.32 2.89
CA PRO A 185 -30.76 -14.45 2.90
C PRO A 185 -29.73 -14.80 1.83
N LEU A 186 -28.93 -13.80 1.40
CA LEU A 186 -27.86 -14.00 0.41
C LEU A 186 -26.72 -14.81 1.04
N ALA A 187 -26.68 -16.11 0.77
CA ALA A 187 -25.55 -16.95 1.16
C ALA A 187 -24.28 -16.42 0.48
N ALA A 188 -23.21 -16.28 1.25
CA ALA A 188 -21.95 -15.73 0.78
C ALA A 188 -20.75 -16.49 1.35
N THR A 189 -19.63 -16.40 0.65
CA THR A 189 -18.34 -16.94 1.11
C THR A 189 -17.30 -15.83 1.11
N LEU A 190 -16.66 -15.61 2.26
CA LEU A 190 -15.55 -14.69 2.41
C LEU A 190 -14.24 -15.45 2.13
N HIS A 191 -13.47 -14.94 1.17
CA HIS A 191 -12.16 -15.44 0.82
C HIS A 191 -11.10 -14.47 1.34
N VAL A 192 -10.33 -14.93 2.32
CA VAL A 192 -9.16 -14.25 2.86
C VAL A 192 -7.92 -14.99 2.36
N PRO A 193 -6.92 -14.30 1.77
CA PRO A 193 -5.68 -14.93 1.33
C PRO A 193 -5.04 -15.77 2.45
N GLY A 194 -4.63 -17.00 2.11
CA GLY A 194 -3.97 -17.91 3.06
C GLY A 194 -4.89 -18.58 4.09
N GLN A 195 -6.20 -18.32 4.07
CA GLN A 195 -7.17 -18.97 4.96
C GLN A 195 -8.19 -19.80 4.17
N PRO A 196 -8.75 -20.85 4.79
CA PRO A 196 -9.88 -21.55 4.21
C PRO A 196 -11.08 -20.59 4.04
N PRO A 197 -11.92 -20.78 3.00
CA PRO A 197 -13.08 -19.91 2.78
C PRO A 197 -14.07 -19.96 3.96
N PHE A 198 -14.57 -18.79 4.36
CA PHE A 198 -15.54 -18.67 5.46
C PHE A 198 -16.96 -18.58 4.90
N ALA A 199 -17.83 -19.50 5.28
CA ALA A 199 -19.24 -19.45 4.95
C ALA A 199 -19.97 -18.40 5.82
N GLY A 200 -20.95 -17.73 5.23
CA GLY A 200 -21.77 -16.75 5.94
C GLY A 200 -22.90 -16.21 5.08
N ARG A 201 -23.36 -15.02 5.43
CA ARG A 201 -24.44 -14.31 4.74
C ARG A 201 -23.99 -12.88 4.44
N PHE A 202 -24.42 -12.33 3.31
CA PHE A 202 -24.20 -10.94 2.98
C PHE A 202 -25.50 -10.16 3.14
N ASP A 203 -25.45 -9.08 3.92
CA ASP A 203 -26.53 -8.09 3.99
C ASP A 203 -26.21 -6.97 2.99
N PRO A 204 -26.95 -6.87 1.88
CA PRO A 204 -26.71 -5.85 0.88
C PRO A 204 -27.13 -4.46 1.34
N ALA A 205 -28.07 -4.34 2.30
CA ALA A 205 -28.52 -3.04 2.82
C ALA A 205 -27.48 -2.43 3.75
N ALA A 206 -26.86 -3.26 4.60
CA ALA A 206 -25.76 -2.84 5.48
C ALA A 206 -24.38 -2.92 4.82
N ALA A 207 -24.26 -3.51 3.62
CA ALA A 207 -23.00 -3.86 2.97
C ALA A 207 -22.06 -4.72 3.85
N HIS A 208 -22.63 -5.58 4.68
CA HIS A 208 -21.91 -6.33 5.71
C HIS A 208 -21.94 -7.85 5.47
N PHE A 209 -20.83 -8.51 5.73
CA PHE A 209 -20.75 -9.98 5.79
C PHE A 209 -20.91 -10.45 7.23
N VAL A 210 -21.83 -11.39 7.46
CA VAL A 210 -22.08 -12.03 8.74
C VAL A 210 -21.58 -13.47 8.67
N PRO A 211 -20.53 -13.84 9.42
CA PRO A 211 -20.03 -15.20 9.47
C PRO A 211 -21.11 -16.17 9.95
N ALA A 212 -21.18 -17.36 9.35
CA ALA A 212 -21.95 -18.44 9.94
C ALA A 212 -21.26 -18.87 11.24
N CYS A 213 -21.98 -18.85 12.37
CA CYS A 213 -21.45 -19.35 13.62
C CYS A 213 -21.09 -20.84 13.44
N PRO A 214 -19.85 -21.28 13.73
CA PRO A 214 -19.54 -22.70 13.72
C PRO A 214 -20.41 -23.41 14.76
N PRO A 215 -20.88 -24.65 14.51
CA PRO A 215 -21.56 -25.41 15.55
C PRO A 215 -20.60 -25.56 16.74
N LEU A 216 -21.07 -25.19 17.93
CA LEU A 216 -20.40 -25.51 19.19
C LEU A 216 -20.08 -27.01 19.18
N ARG A 217 -18.79 -27.36 19.10
CA ARG A 217 -18.36 -28.73 19.33
C ARG A 217 -18.64 -29.02 20.81
N SER A 218 -19.76 -29.68 21.09
CA SER A 218 -19.97 -30.35 22.37
C SER A 218 -18.84 -31.36 22.55
N LEU A 219 -17.99 -31.13 23.56
CA LEU A 219 -17.02 -32.09 24.07
C LEU A 219 -17.75 -33.30 24.66
#